data_AF-A0A061A8S9-F1
#
_entry.id   AF-A0A061A8S9-F1
#
_cell.length_a   1.000
_cell.length_b   1.000
_cell.length_c   1.000
_cell.angle_alpha   90.00
_cell.angle_beta   90.00
_cell.angle_gamma   90.00
#
_symmetry.space_group_name_H-M   'P 1'
#
loop_
_entity.id
_entity.type
_entity.pdbx_description
1 polymer ?
#
loop_
_entity_poly.entity_id
_entity_poly.type
_entity_poly.pdbx_seq_one_letter_code
_entity_poly.pdbx_strand_id
1 'polypeptide(L)'
;MKKIPPGAEASNVLVGEAEFLDKPVVAFVRLSPAVMLNGLAEVPIVTRFLFILLGPLGKGPQYHEIGRSIATLMTDEVFHDVAYKAKDRTDLIAGIDEFLDQVTVLPPGEWDPSIRIEPPKNVPSQEKRRSAAQCGTDPGDEEEEDEGHGGPELQRTGR
;
A
#
# COMPACT_ATOMS: atom_id res chain seq x y z
N MET A 1 18.01 -4.70 19.37
CA MET A 1 16.70 -4.65 18.68
C MET A 1 15.72 -3.77 19.47
N LYS A 2 15.84 -2.44 19.39
CA LYS A 2 15.03 -1.50 20.23
C LYS A 2 13.85 -0.85 19.49
N LYS A 3 13.53 -1.27 18.26
CA LYS A 3 12.55 -0.59 17.38
C LYS A 3 11.36 -1.43 16.94
N ILE A 4 11.27 -2.70 17.33
CA ILE A 4 10.14 -3.57 16.95
C ILE A 4 9.09 -3.51 18.06
N PRO A 5 7.86 -3.08 17.78
CA PRO A 5 6.79 -3.05 18.78
C PRO A 5 6.48 -4.45 19.35
N PRO A 6 6.08 -4.56 20.62
CA PRO A 6 5.53 -5.80 21.15
C PRO A 6 4.33 -6.26 20.32
N GLY A 7 4.28 -7.55 19.99
CA GLY A 7 3.20 -8.12 19.17
C GLY A 7 3.29 -7.84 17.68
N ALA A 8 4.36 -7.20 17.20
CA ALA A 8 4.58 -7.02 15.76
C ALA A 8 4.69 -8.38 15.05
N GLU A 9 4.10 -8.43 13.85
CA GLU A 9 4.21 -9.55 12.92
C GLU A 9 4.98 -9.09 11.68
N ALA A 10 5.64 -10.02 10.98
CA ALA A 10 6.39 -9.73 9.77
C ALA A 10 5.56 -9.91 8.49
N SER A 11 5.87 -9.05 7.52
CA SER A 11 5.54 -9.23 6.11
C SER A 11 6.83 -9.53 5.35
N ASN A 12 6.92 -10.71 4.73
CA ASN A 12 8.08 -11.12 3.96
C ASN A 12 7.85 -10.88 2.47
N VAL A 13 8.70 -10.07 1.85
CA VAL A 13 8.64 -9.76 0.41
C VAL A 13 9.78 -10.48 -0.29
N LEU A 14 9.45 -11.50 -1.07
CA LEU A 14 10.40 -12.40 -1.72
C LEU A 14 10.28 -12.20 -3.24
N VAL A 15 11.30 -11.59 -3.83
CA VAL A 15 11.34 -11.33 -5.27
C VAL A 15 12.57 -11.97 -5.89
N GLY A 16 12.46 -12.50 -7.11
CA GLY A 16 13.59 -13.17 -7.74
C GLY A 16 13.34 -13.62 -9.16
N GLU A 17 14.41 -14.11 -9.77
CA GLU A 17 14.37 -14.69 -11.11
C GLU A 17 14.52 -16.21 -11.03
N ALA A 18 13.86 -16.92 -11.93
CA ALA A 18 13.98 -18.36 -12.08
C ALA A 18 14.04 -18.72 -13.57
N GLU A 19 15.10 -19.41 -13.97
CA GLU A 19 15.38 -19.74 -15.38
C GLU A 19 14.27 -20.55 -16.06
N PHE A 20 13.57 -21.38 -15.31
CA PHE A 20 12.50 -22.26 -15.82
C PHE A 20 11.13 -21.57 -15.96
N LEU A 21 11.00 -20.29 -15.60
CA LEU A 21 9.74 -19.56 -15.70
C LEU A 21 9.66 -18.76 -17.00
N ASP A 22 8.70 -19.08 -17.86
CA ASP A 22 8.41 -18.29 -19.07
C ASP A 22 7.59 -17.02 -18.77
N LYS A 23 6.91 -16.98 -17.61
CA LYS A 23 6.03 -15.89 -17.17
C LYS A 23 6.20 -15.62 -15.68
N PRO A 24 6.00 -14.37 -15.22
CA PRO A 24 5.97 -14.07 -13.79
C PRO A 24 4.86 -14.81 -13.07
N VAL A 25 5.15 -15.27 -11.86
CA VAL A 25 4.23 -15.87 -10.90
C VAL A 25 4.19 -14.97 -9.68
N VAL A 26 2.99 -14.61 -9.26
CA VAL A 26 2.74 -13.73 -8.12
C VAL A 26 1.85 -14.43 -7.11
N ALA A 27 2.21 -14.35 -5.84
CA ALA A 27 1.36 -14.79 -4.75
C ALA A 27 1.39 -13.77 -3.61
N PHE A 28 0.21 -13.45 -3.09
CA PHE A 28 0.03 -12.72 -1.83
C PHE A 28 -0.65 -13.67 -0.85
N VAL A 29 -0.01 -13.91 0.29
CA VAL A 29 -0.42 -14.91 1.26
C VAL A 29 -0.60 -14.26 2.62
N ARG A 30 -1.76 -14.46 3.24
CA ARG A 30 -2.00 -14.18 4.66
C ARG A 30 -2.13 -15.50 5.41
N LEU A 31 -1.19 -15.77 6.32
CA LEU A 31 -1.27 -16.96 7.17
C LEU A 31 -2.39 -16.81 8.21
N SER A 32 -3.09 -17.91 8.52
CA SER A 32 -4.23 -17.91 9.44
C SER A 32 -3.80 -17.77 10.91
N PRO A 33 -2.85 -18.58 11.42
CA PRO A 33 -1.98 -18.16 12.50
C PRO A 33 -0.70 -17.53 11.93
N ALA A 34 -0.14 -16.51 12.58
CA ALA A 34 1.21 -16.09 12.27
C ALA A 34 2.19 -17.19 12.73
N VAL A 35 3.21 -17.47 11.93
CA VAL A 35 4.12 -18.61 12.15
C VAL A 35 5.56 -18.14 12.14
N MET A 36 6.37 -18.68 13.05
CA MET A 36 7.82 -18.51 13.04
C MET A 36 8.43 -19.29 11.88
N LEU A 37 8.78 -18.60 10.80
CA LEU A 37 9.47 -19.19 9.65
C LEU A 37 10.98 -19.03 9.83
N ASN A 38 11.61 -20.06 10.41
CA ASN A 38 13.04 -20.03 10.75
C ASN A 38 13.91 -19.74 9.52
N GLY A 39 14.80 -18.77 9.64
CA GLY A 39 15.72 -18.37 8.57
C GLY A 39 15.09 -17.49 7.48
N LEU A 40 13.80 -17.14 7.59
CA LEU A 40 13.15 -16.28 6.60
C LEU A 40 13.28 -14.78 6.92
N ALA A 41 13.21 -14.41 8.20
CA ALA A 41 13.41 -13.04 8.67
C ALA A 41 14.75 -12.92 9.41
N GLU A 42 15.39 -11.75 9.29
CA GLU A 42 16.67 -11.45 9.97
C GLU A 42 16.55 -11.41 11.50
N VAL A 43 15.34 -11.23 12.00
CA VAL A 43 15.00 -11.14 13.42
C VAL A 43 13.95 -12.21 13.77
N PRO A 44 13.92 -12.71 15.02
CA PRO A 44 12.94 -13.71 15.44
C PRO A 44 11.56 -13.06 15.61
N ILE A 45 10.82 -12.97 14.50
CA ILE A 45 9.46 -12.42 14.43
C ILE A 45 8.54 -13.35 13.63
N VAL A 46 7.30 -13.54 14.09
CA VAL A 46 6.35 -14.41 13.40
C VAL A 46 5.90 -13.77 12.10
N THR A 47 5.88 -14.55 11.02
CA THR A 47 5.40 -14.10 9.72
C THR A 47 3.87 -14.17 9.68
N ARG A 48 3.22 -13.09 9.25
CA ARG A 48 1.79 -13.05 8.93
C ARG A 48 1.55 -13.03 7.43
N PHE A 49 2.32 -12.22 6.70
CA PHE A 49 2.15 -12.02 5.26
C PHE A 49 3.37 -12.47 4.48
N LEU A 50 3.13 -13.00 3.29
CA LEU A 50 4.17 -13.25 2.30
C LEU A 50 3.73 -12.67 0.96
N PHE A 51 4.60 -11.89 0.34
CA PHE A 51 4.50 -11.56 -1.08
C PHE A 51 5.62 -12.30 -1.80
N ILE A 52 5.27 -13.03 -2.87
CA ILE A 52 6.21 -13.79 -3.67
C ILE A 52 6.04 -13.35 -5.12
N LEU A 53 7.13 -12.91 -5.74
CA LEU A 53 7.22 -12.62 -7.16
C LEU A 53 8.44 -13.33 -7.74
N LEU A 54 8.21 -14.34 -8.57
CA LEU A 54 9.25 -15.02 -9.33
C LEU A 54 8.95 -14.87 -10.82
N GLY A 55 9.96 -14.69 -11.65
CA GLY A 55 9.74 -14.66 -13.09
C GLY A 55 10.99 -14.93 -13.92
N PRO A 56 10.92 -14.79 -15.25
CA PRO A 56 12.04 -15.04 -16.15
C PRO A 56 13.25 -14.16 -15.83
N LEU A 57 14.42 -14.62 -16.27
CA LEU A 57 15.69 -13.89 -16.19
C LEU A 57 15.63 -12.56 -16.96
N GLY A 58 16.45 -11.61 -16.54
CA GLY A 58 16.60 -10.29 -17.17
C GLY A 58 15.62 -9.22 -16.66
N LYS A 59 14.84 -9.51 -15.61
CA LYS A 59 13.84 -8.61 -15.01
C LYS A 59 14.09 -8.33 -13.52
N GLY A 60 15.19 -8.81 -12.95
CA GLY A 60 15.55 -8.66 -11.55
C GLY A 60 15.43 -7.24 -10.99
N PRO A 61 15.96 -6.20 -11.67
CA PRO A 61 15.78 -4.82 -11.23
C PRO A 61 14.31 -4.38 -11.16
N GLN A 62 13.47 -4.83 -12.10
CA GLN A 62 12.04 -4.52 -12.10
C GLN A 62 11.33 -5.23 -10.95
N TYR A 63 11.67 -6.49 -10.70
CA TYR A 63 11.12 -7.25 -9.56
C TYR A 63 11.54 -6.66 -8.22
N HIS A 64 12.77 -6.16 -8.12
CA HIS A 64 13.23 -5.44 -6.94
C HIS A 64 12.38 -4.20 -6.67
N GLU A 65 12.11 -3.37 -7.67
CA GLU A 65 11.26 -2.19 -7.49
C GLU A 65 9.81 -2.57 -7.16
N ILE A 66 9.25 -3.63 -7.77
CA ILE A 66 7.93 -4.15 -7.37
C ILE A 66 7.94 -4.59 -5.90
N GLY A 67 8.98 -5.31 -5.47
CA GLY A 67 9.14 -5.72 -4.08
C GLY A 67 9.19 -4.52 -3.14
N ARG A 68 9.94 -3.48 -3.49
CA ARG A 68 9.98 -2.22 -2.72
C ARG A 68 8.60 -1.57 -2.64
N SER A 69 7.87 -1.47 -3.75
CA SER A 69 6.52 -0.90 -3.78
C SER A 69 5.57 -1.66 -2.85
N ILE A 70 5.57 -3.01 -2.88
CA ILE A 70 4.74 -3.83 -2.00
C ILE A 70 5.16 -3.69 -0.53
N ALA A 71 6.46 -3.69 -0.26
CA ALA A 71 6.97 -3.49 1.10
C ALA A 71 6.54 -2.13 1.67
N THR A 72 6.62 -1.07 0.87
CA THR A 72 6.15 0.27 1.26
C THR A 72 4.64 0.32 1.44
N LEU A 73 3.87 -0.29 0.54
CA LEU A 73 2.41 -0.37 0.65
C LEU A 73 1.99 -1.04 1.97
N MET A 74 2.67 -2.10 2.40
CA MET A 74 2.41 -2.76 3.69
C MET A 74 2.73 -1.91 4.92
N THR A 75 3.40 -0.76 4.77
CA THR A 75 3.63 0.21 5.86
C THR A 75 2.52 1.24 5.98
N ASP A 76 1.63 1.35 5.00
CA ASP A 76 0.46 2.20 5.09
C ASP A 76 -0.56 1.59 6.06
N GLU A 77 -1.04 2.40 7.01
CA GLU A 77 -1.95 1.93 8.06
C GLU A 77 -3.30 1.46 7.50
N VAL A 78 -3.80 2.10 6.43
CA VAL A 78 -5.08 1.77 5.82
C VAL A 78 -4.98 0.48 5.05
N PHE A 79 -3.98 0.37 4.16
CA PHE A 79 -3.76 -0.85 3.40
C PHE A 79 -3.43 -2.04 4.30
N HIS A 80 -2.64 -1.83 5.36
CA HIS A 80 -2.38 -2.84 6.37
C HIS A 80 -3.67 -3.40 6.97
N ASP A 81 -4.60 -2.53 7.38
CA ASP A 81 -5.90 -2.93 7.92
C ASP A 81 -6.75 -3.69 6.89
N VAL A 82 -6.76 -3.23 5.65
CA VAL A 82 -7.41 -3.93 4.52
C VAL A 82 -6.80 -5.33 4.37
N ALA A 83 -5.48 -5.47 4.36
CA ALA A 83 -4.79 -6.74 4.19
C ALA A 83 -5.13 -7.74 5.32
N TYR A 84 -5.34 -7.29 6.56
CA TYR A 84 -5.78 -8.14 7.67
C TYR A 84 -7.25 -8.57 7.59
N LYS A 85 -8.11 -7.76 6.98
CA LYS A 85 -9.57 -7.99 6.92
C LYS A 85 -10.04 -8.59 5.59
N ALA A 86 -9.23 -8.49 4.54
CA ALA A 86 -9.54 -8.94 3.19
C ALA A 86 -10.03 -10.40 3.20
N LYS A 87 -11.13 -10.65 2.50
CA LYS A 87 -11.71 -11.99 2.30
C LYS A 87 -11.38 -12.54 0.93
N ASP A 88 -11.18 -11.66 -0.04
CA ASP A 88 -10.79 -12.03 -1.39
C ASP A 88 -9.81 -11.02 -2.01
N ARG A 89 -9.49 -11.26 -3.29
CA ARG A 89 -8.54 -10.43 -4.04
C ARG A 89 -9.08 -9.02 -4.31
N THR A 90 -10.39 -8.86 -4.42
CA THR A 90 -11.04 -7.59 -4.76
C THR A 90 -10.79 -6.57 -3.65
N ASP A 91 -10.87 -7.00 -2.39
CA ASP A 91 -10.56 -6.15 -1.24
C ASP A 91 -9.13 -5.59 -1.30
N LEU A 92 -8.16 -6.43 -1.67
CA LEU A 92 -6.77 -6.02 -1.80
C LEU A 92 -6.56 -5.04 -2.96
N ILE A 93 -7.24 -5.24 -4.08
CA ILE A 93 -7.17 -4.33 -5.23
C ILE A 93 -7.76 -2.97 -4.85
N ALA A 94 -8.93 -2.95 -4.20
CA ALA A 94 -9.55 -1.72 -3.73
C ALA A 94 -8.65 -0.96 -2.75
N GLY A 95 -7.95 -1.67 -1.84
CA GLY A 95 -6.97 -1.05 -0.95
C GLY A 95 -5.76 -0.48 -1.68
N ILE A 96 -5.30 -1.11 -2.77
CA ILE A 96 -4.22 -0.55 -3.61
C ILE A 96 -4.70 0.72 -4.31
N ASP A 97 -5.90 0.71 -4.87
CA ASP A 97 -6.46 1.86 -5.59
C ASP A 97 -6.64 3.06 -4.64
N GLU A 98 -7.16 2.84 -3.43
CA GLU A 98 -7.28 3.89 -2.40
C GLU A 98 -5.92 4.49 -2.03
N PHE A 99 -4.90 3.65 -1.84
CA PHE A 99 -3.54 4.12 -1.60
C PHE A 99 -3.02 4.97 -2.76
N LEU A 100 -3.23 4.53 -4.01
CA LEU A 100 -2.76 5.23 -5.21
C LEU A 100 -3.43 6.59 -5.40
N ASP A 101 -4.69 6.76 -4.99
CA ASP A 101 -5.40 8.04 -5.05
C ASP A 101 -4.87 9.08 -4.06
N GLN A 102 -4.22 8.64 -2.97
CA GLN A 102 -3.72 9.52 -1.91
C GLN A 102 -2.23 9.85 -2.03
N VAL A 103 -1.44 9.06 -2.76
CA VAL A 103 0.00 9.30 -2.89
C VAL A 103 0.29 10.53 -3.75
N THR A 104 1.19 11.38 -3.28
CA THR A 104 1.74 12.47 -4.08
C THR A 104 2.92 11.96 -4.90
N VAL A 105 2.88 12.18 -6.21
CA VAL A 105 3.98 11.86 -7.12
C VAL A 105 4.87 13.08 -7.29
N LEU A 106 6.19 12.89 -7.17
CA LEU A 106 7.17 13.92 -7.51
C LEU A 106 7.64 13.70 -8.95
N PRO A 107 7.53 14.72 -9.84
CA PRO A 107 7.99 14.60 -11.21
C PRO A 107 9.50 14.27 -11.29
N PRO A 108 9.89 13.31 -12.14
CA PRO A 108 11.31 12.98 -12.32
C PRO A 108 12.04 14.13 -13.02
N GLY A 109 13.24 14.47 -12.54
CA GLY A 109 14.15 15.44 -13.19
C GLY A 109 13.85 16.92 -12.93
N GLU A 110 12.64 17.26 -12.48
CA GLU A 110 12.29 18.62 -12.03
C GLU A 110 12.46 18.80 -10.51
N TRP A 111 12.60 17.69 -9.79
CA TRP A 111 12.82 17.69 -8.35
C TRP A 111 14.32 17.57 -8.01
N ASP A 112 14.88 18.59 -7.36
CA ASP A 112 16.23 18.56 -6.82
C ASP A 112 16.25 17.83 -5.46
N PRO A 113 16.94 16.69 -5.31
CA PRO A 113 17.00 15.93 -4.07
C PRO A 113 17.59 16.69 -2.87
N SER A 114 18.35 17.78 -3.12
CA SER A 114 18.90 18.63 -2.07
C SER A 114 17.88 19.63 -1.50
N ILE A 115 16.76 19.86 -2.20
CA ILE A 115 15.67 20.71 -1.74
C ILE A 115 14.84 19.94 -0.70
N ARG A 116 14.85 20.44 0.54
CA ARG A 116 14.07 19.88 1.64
C ARG A 116 12.61 20.31 1.52
N ILE A 117 11.69 19.34 1.48
CA ILE A 117 10.26 19.60 1.69
C ILE A 117 10.07 19.96 3.16
N GLU A 118 9.60 21.17 3.44
CA GLU A 118 9.23 21.53 4.81
C GLU A 118 8.04 20.66 5.25
N PRO A 119 8.07 20.14 6.49
CA PRO A 119 6.95 19.37 6.99
C PRO A 119 5.68 20.23 6.96
N PRO A 120 4.53 19.66 6.57
CA PRO A 120 3.29 20.41 6.50
C PRO A 120 2.95 20.99 7.87
N LYS A 121 2.40 22.21 7.89
CA LYS A 121 2.09 22.94 9.13
C LYS A 121 1.11 22.17 10.04
N ASN A 122 0.23 21.39 9.44
CA ASN A 122 -0.64 20.42 10.09
C ASN A 122 -0.54 19.09 9.34
N VAL A 123 -0.59 17.97 10.07
CA VAL A 123 -0.69 16.65 9.46
C VAL A 123 -2.05 16.54 8.77
N PRO A 124 -2.12 16.25 7.46
CA PRO A 124 -3.40 16.07 6.76
C PRO A 124 -4.23 14.98 7.45
N SER A 125 -5.53 15.21 7.61
CA SER A 125 -6.38 14.28 8.36
C SER A 125 -6.47 12.91 7.67
N GLN A 126 -6.49 11.87 8.49
CA GLN A 126 -6.64 10.46 8.10
C GLN A 126 -8.11 10.02 8.12
N GLU A 127 -9.06 10.93 8.42
CA GLU A 127 -10.47 10.56 8.62
C GLU A 127 -11.12 10.06 7.33
N LYS A 128 -10.88 10.72 6.19
CA LYS A 128 -11.34 10.23 4.88
C LYS A 128 -10.82 8.82 4.56
N ARG A 129 -9.59 8.53 5.00
CA ARG A 129 -8.92 7.22 4.88
C ARG A 129 -9.60 6.14 5.71
N ARG A 130 -10.01 6.47 6.95
CA ARG A 130 -10.68 5.53 7.86
C ARG A 130 -12.15 5.28 7.51
N SER A 131 -12.86 6.28 7.00
CA SER A 131 -14.27 6.13 6.61
C SER A 131 -14.44 5.30 5.35
N ALA A 132 -13.57 5.47 4.34
CA ALA A 132 -13.58 4.64 3.13
C ALA A 132 -13.32 3.16 3.43
N ALA A 133 -12.40 2.85 4.34
CA ALA A 133 -12.11 1.48 4.78
C ALA A 133 -13.24 0.80 5.60
N GLN A 134 -14.24 1.56 6.08
CA GLN A 134 -15.39 1.05 6.82
C GLN A 134 -16.61 0.76 5.93
N CYS A 135 -16.61 1.20 4.67
CA CYS A 135 -17.75 1.05 3.76
C CYS A 135 -17.75 -0.31 3.02
N GLY A 136 -17.77 -1.40 3.80
CA GLY A 136 -17.85 -2.79 3.32
C GLY A 136 -19.12 -3.52 3.76
N THR A 137 -20.15 -2.80 4.20
CA THR A 137 -21.47 -3.34 4.56
C THR A 137 -22.57 -2.55 3.84
N ASP A 138 -23.49 -3.28 3.21
CA ASP A 138 -24.59 -2.92 2.28
C ASP A 138 -25.26 -1.53 2.42
N PRO A 139 -25.86 -1.00 1.32
CA PRO A 139 -26.29 0.39 1.19
C PRO A 139 -27.65 0.62 1.85
N GLY A 140 -27.72 1.63 2.71
CA GLY A 140 -28.95 2.26 3.16
C GLY A 140 -28.89 3.74 2.82
N ASP A 141 -29.89 4.19 2.06
CA ASP A 141 -30.11 5.58 1.66
C ASP A 141 -29.96 6.55 2.83
N GLU A 142 -29.01 7.47 2.74
CA GLU A 142 -29.13 8.81 3.32
C GLU A 142 -28.55 9.80 2.29
N GLU A 143 -29.46 10.47 1.58
CA GLU A 143 -29.17 11.72 0.88
C GLU A 143 -28.73 12.74 1.92
N GLU A 144 -27.47 13.19 1.88
CA GLU A 144 -27.06 14.43 2.54
C GLU A 144 -26.36 15.37 1.55
N GLU A 145 -26.66 16.64 1.74
CA GLU A 145 -26.66 17.74 0.79
C GLU A 145 -25.27 18.18 0.33
N ASP A 146 -25.20 18.60 -0.94
CA ASP A 146 -24.05 19.27 -1.57
C ASP A 146 -23.78 20.64 -0.90
N GLU A 147 -23.01 20.65 0.19
CA GLU A 147 -22.44 21.88 0.73
C GLU A 147 -21.28 22.35 -0.17
N GLY A 148 -21.63 23.24 -1.09
CA GLY A 148 -20.70 23.88 -2.02
C GLY A 148 -19.53 24.57 -1.34
N HIS A 149 -18.33 24.05 -1.58
CA HIS A 149 -17.08 24.79 -1.40
C HIS A 149 -16.76 25.60 -2.68
N GLY A 150 -17.49 26.70 -2.85
CA GLY A 150 -17.14 27.76 -3.80
C GLY A 150 -15.97 28.59 -3.28
N GLY A 151 -14.74 28.13 -3.52
CA GLY A 151 -13.54 28.98 -3.44
C GLY A 151 -13.45 29.91 -4.65
N PRO A 152 -12.86 31.12 -4.53
CA PRO A 152 -12.90 32.09 -5.60
C PRO A 152 -11.72 31.85 -6.54
N GLU A 153 -11.82 30.92 -7.49
CA GLU A 153 -10.89 30.91 -8.63
C GLU A 153 -11.37 30.06 -9.81
N LEU A 154 -11.25 30.67 -11.00
CA LEU A 154 -11.53 30.16 -12.35
C LEU A 154 -13.01 30.10 -12.77
N GLN A 155 -13.55 31.26 -13.19
CA GLN A 155 -14.75 31.32 -14.02
C GLN A 155 -14.43 30.82 -15.44
N ARG A 156 -15.07 29.72 -15.86
CA ARG A 156 -15.10 29.29 -17.27
C ARG A 156 -15.87 30.32 -18.09
N THR A 157 -15.16 31.15 -18.85
CA THR A 157 -15.75 31.96 -19.91
C THR A 157 -15.71 31.17 -21.21
N GLY A 158 -16.86 30.63 -21.61
CA GLY A 158 -17.06 29.94 -22.88
C GLY A 158 -18.49 30.15 -23.34
N ARG A 159 -18.63 30.56 -24.60
CA ARG A 159 -19.86 31.02 -25.25
C ARG A 159 -20.70 29.86 -25.78
#